data_AF-A0A7Y6EDK2-F1
#
_entry.id   AF-A0A7Y6EDK2-F1
#
_cell.length_a   1.000
_cell.length_b   1.000
_cell.length_c   1.000
_cell.angle_alpha   90.00
_cell.angle_beta   90.00
_cell.angle_gamma   90.00
#
_symmetry.space_group_name_H-M   'P 1'
#
loop_
_entity.id
_entity.type
_entity.pdbx_description
1 polymer ?
#
loop_
_entity_poly.entity_id
_entity_poly.type
_entity_poly.pdbx_seq_one_letter_code
_entity_poly.pdbx_strand_id
1 'polypeptide(L)'
;MHPLLSKTAIALAVSALAQGVAQAALFAVDPGPYSPATGGFAAWYQDTHGRTLDLCLSKAVSSRVAGAPGAPAYMCILNPAPGVFDDTKDIAFPDNFPDETFWFTGDGSIVDAARGIDLTYVSAVEAAFAAEDVHDGDQVSFGRIRIRVDVPTAGVYTITHPYGVDIFDVPAGGRRAINMTRDIGIGSPKTYDGALKSDIGPFLRSLNGPYTEMNPLTGVADQFVGDPNLEEAFTGSPFNTNYIRIEGPNGLDLRTTVMAISGKLSTVARPTPIVAERSTYSRKAGASAPVAQQDVFVMAPPQPATVTLDSNSPVLNLTEADTTGHWYTQSPTNPTLPSTLRVTADNHLAIPTSTPTTVSPKLTDLVVISRAEYKLNGGQLTIVASTSDETSPPVLTATSGSGATIGDLLGDGAEKILSTGITPIPPARVTVTSSNGGSDTEPVVIVE
;
A
#
# COMPACT_ATOMS: atom_id res chain seq x y z
N MET A 1 -9.11 49.33 35.41
CA MET A 1 -9.95 49.20 34.19
C MET A 1 -9.03 48.71 33.08
N HIS A 2 -8.99 47.39 32.87
CA HIS A 2 -8.12 46.71 31.91
C HIS A 2 -8.90 46.44 30.62
N PRO A 3 -8.30 46.60 29.42
CA PRO A 3 -8.97 46.27 28.17
C PRO A 3 -8.98 44.74 27.99
N LEU A 4 -10.16 44.22 27.63
CA LEU A 4 -10.40 42.83 27.32
C LEU A 4 -9.72 42.46 25.99
N LEU A 5 -8.88 41.43 26.05
CA LEU A 5 -8.22 40.81 24.91
C LEU A 5 -9.23 40.20 23.93
N SER A 6 -9.00 40.48 22.65
CA SER A 6 -9.56 39.83 21.47
C SER A 6 -9.40 38.31 21.56
N LYS A 7 -10.51 37.57 21.45
CA LYS A 7 -10.51 36.12 21.26
C LYS A 7 -10.51 35.83 19.77
N THR A 8 -9.32 35.73 19.17
CA THR A 8 -9.14 35.06 17.88
C THR A 8 -9.23 33.55 18.13
N ALA A 9 -10.38 32.95 17.82
CA ALA A 9 -10.50 31.51 17.74
C ALA A 9 -9.83 31.05 16.44
N ILE A 10 -8.62 30.51 16.55
CA ILE A 10 -8.01 29.73 15.47
C ILE A 10 -8.79 28.42 15.41
N ALA A 11 -9.75 28.35 14.48
CA ALA A 11 -10.35 27.08 14.10
C ALA A 11 -9.30 26.29 13.33
N LEU A 12 -8.67 25.33 14.00
CA LEU A 12 -7.88 24.29 13.35
C LEU A 12 -8.89 23.38 12.62
N ALA A 13 -9.23 23.73 11.38
CA ALA A 13 -9.90 22.81 10.48
C ALA A 13 -8.88 21.73 10.12
N VAL A 14 -8.96 20.58 10.78
CA VAL A 14 -8.39 19.34 10.26
C VAL A 14 -9.30 18.95 9.11
N SER A 15 -9.06 19.53 7.93
CA SER A 15 -9.52 18.94 6.69
C SER A 15 -8.86 17.57 6.60
N ALA A 16 -9.69 16.53 6.60
CA ALA A 16 -9.27 15.20 6.20
C ALA A 16 -8.96 15.27 4.70
N LEU A 17 -7.80 15.86 4.36
CA LEU A 17 -7.09 15.44 3.17
C LEU A 17 -7.03 13.92 3.29
N ALA A 18 -7.63 13.22 2.33
CA ALA A 18 -7.19 11.88 1.99
C ALA A 18 -5.72 12.02 1.53
N GLN A 19 -4.82 12.26 2.48
CA GLN A 19 -3.41 12.03 2.32
C GLN A 19 -3.33 10.53 2.06
N GLY A 20 -2.71 10.16 0.94
CA GLY A 20 -2.29 8.79 0.72
C GLY A 20 -1.40 8.43 1.91
N VAL A 21 -2.00 7.82 2.93
CA VAL A 21 -1.24 7.09 3.93
C VAL A 21 -0.46 6.07 3.13
N ALA A 22 0.87 6.07 3.27
CA ALA A 22 1.69 4.99 2.74
C ALA A 22 0.96 3.68 3.07
N GLN A 23 0.62 2.89 2.06
CA GLN A 23 -0.13 1.66 2.27
C GLN A 23 0.83 0.51 2.00
N ALA A 24 0.95 -0.39 2.97
CA ALA A 24 1.58 -1.67 2.69
C ALA A 24 0.67 -2.43 1.72
N ALA A 25 1.18 -2.72 0.53
CA ALA A 25 0.41 -3.35 -0.54
C ALA A 25 1.33 -3.99 -1.58
N LEU A 26 0.81 -5.03 -2.22
CA LEU A 26 1.36 -5.58 -3.46
C LEU A 26 0.76 -4.83 -4.65
N PHE A 27 1.37 -4.97 -5.82
CA PHE A 27 0.96 -4.28 -7.05
C PHE A 27 0.21 -5.20 -8.03
N ALA A 28 0.75 -6.38 -8.29
CA ALA A 28 0.18 -7.30 -9.27
C ALA A 28 0.42 -8.77 -8.88
N VAL A 29 -0.39 -9.66 -9.44
CA VAL A 29 -0.29 -11.11 -9.29
C VAL A 29 -0.37 -11.77 -10.66
N ASP A 30 0.18 -12.97 -10.78
CA ASP A 30 -0.02 -13.84 -11.94
C ASP A 30 -1.52 -13.98 -12.29
N PRO A 31 -1.97 -13.50 -13.47
CA PRO A 31 -3.37 -13.61 -13.89
C PRO A 31 -3.73 -15.04 -14.35
N GLY A 32 -2.76 -15.96 -14.38
CA GLY A 32 -2.92 -17.31 -14.90
C GLY A 32 -2.80 -17.38 -16.43
N PRO A 33 -3.09 -18.56 -17.02
CA PRO A 33 -3.62 -19.77 -16.39
C PRO A 33 -2.64 -20.43 -15.40
N TYR A 34 -3.18 -20.98 -14.31
CA TYR A 34 -2.37 -21.62 -13.26
C TYR A 34 -1.98 -23.05 -13.64
N SER A 35 -0.74 -23.43 -13.37
CA SER A 35 -0.17 -24.71 -13.79
C SER A 35 0.00 -25.70 -12.63
N PRO A 36 0.02 -27.01 -12.89
CA PRO A 36 0.37 -28.00 -11.87
C PRO A 36 1.79 -27.84 -11.30
N ALA A 37 2.71 -27.21 -12.04
CA ALA A 37 4.09 -26.98 -11.57
C ALA A 37 4.13 -26.03 -10.36
N THR A 38 3.13 -25.16 -10.21
CA THR A 38 2.94 -24.28 -9.05
C THR A 38 1.83 -24.78 -8.13
N GLY A 39 1.40 -26.05 -8.25
CA GLY A 39 0.29 -26.59 -7.48
C GLY A 39 -1.08 -25.96 -7.78
N GLY A 40 -1.22 -25.28 -8.92
CA GLY A 40 -2.42 -24.51 -9.26
C GLY A 40 -2.47 -23.11 -8.63
N PHE A 41 -1.43 -22.69 -7.89
CA PHE A 41 -1.28 -21.34 -7.35
C PHE A 41 -0.76 -20.34 -8.41
N ALA A 42 -0.94 -19.04 -8.14
CA ALA A 42 -0.28 -17.96 -8.87
C ALA A 42 1.24 -18.18 -8.90
N ALA A 43 1.87 -18.05 -10.07
CA ALA A 43 3.31 -18.27 -10.15
C ALA A 43 4.12 -17.20 -9.40
N TRP A 44 3.62 -15.95 -9.34
CA TRP A 44 4.35 -14.82 -8.77
C TRP A 44 3.43 -13.73 -8.21
N TYR A 45 3.99 -12.92 -7.33
CA TYR A 45 3.48 -11.60 -6.91
C TYR A 45 4.52 -10.51 -7.18
N GLN A 46 4.06 -9.34 -7.62
CA GLN A 46 4.87 -8.13 -7.81
C GLN A 46 4.49 -7.10 -6.75
N ASP A 47 5.47 -6.48 -6.10
CA ASP A 47 5.26 -5.39 -5.16
C ASP A 47 5.24 -4.01 -5.82
N THR A 48 4.90 -2.98 -5.05
CA THR A 48 4.84 -1.58 -5.51
C THR A 48 6.22 -0.98 -5.84
N HIS A 49 7.31 -1.62 -5.40
CA HIS A 49 8.68 -1.26 -5.79
C HIS A 49 9.18 -2.04 -7.03
N GLY A 50 8.30 -2.80 -7.68
CA GLY A 50 8.56 -3.53 -8.91
C GLY A 50 9.21 -4.90 -8.74
N ARG A 51 9.54 -5.32 -7.51
CA ARG A 51 10.14 -6.62 -7.24
C ARG A 51 9.09 -7.69 -7.41
N THR A 52 9.46 -8.76 -8.11
CA THR A 52 8.57 -9.88 -8.39
C THR A 52 9.15 -11.12 -7.74
N LEU A 53 8.36 -11.80 -6.91
CA LEU A 53 8.75 -13.05 -6.25
C LEU A 53 7.93 -14.20 -6.78
N ASP A 54 8.60 -15.29 -7.12
CA ASP A 54 7.96 -16.56 -7.50
C ASP A 54 7.49 -17.32 -6.25
N LEU A 55 6.48 -18.17 -6.40
CA LEU A 55 6.14 -19.16 -5.39
C LEU A 55 7.38 -20.02 -5.11
N CYS A 56 7.88 -20.00 -3.88
CA CYS A 56 9.20 -20.52 -3.57
C CYS A 56 9.18 -22.04 -3.45
N LEU A 57 9.34 -22.72 -4.58
CA LEU A 57 9.44 -24.19 -4.69
C LEU A 57 10.87 -24.67 -5.01
N SER A 58 11.89 -23.84 -4.72
CA SER A 58 13.29 -24.20 -4.95
C SER A 58 13.85 -25.05 -3.82
N LYS A 59 14.57 -26.12 -4.17
CA LYS A 59 15.37 -26.92 -3.23
C LYS A 59 16.80 -26.41 -3.07
N ALA A 60 17.10 -25.20 -3.55
CA ALA A 60 18.39 -24.58 -3.29
C ALA A 60 18.60 -24.43 -1.77
N VAL A 61 19.83 -24.64 -1.33
CA VAL A 61 20.22 -24.55 0.09
C VAL A 61 21.21 -23.41 0.29
N SER A 62 21.20 -22.84 1.49
CA SER A 62 22.16 -21.83 1.89
C SER A 62 23.58 -22.39 1.87
N SER A 63 24.47 -21.78 1.08
CA SER A 63 25.92 -22.01 1.15
C SER A 63 26.58 -21.39 2.40
N ARG A 64 25.86 -20.57 3.17
CA ARG A 64 26.34 -19.88 4.39
C ARG A 64 26.03 -20.68 5.65
N VAL A 65 24.90 -21.39 5.67
CA VAL A 65 24.44 -22.15 6.83
C VAL A 65 24.40 -23.62 6.50
N ALA A 66 25.13 -24.43 7.27
CA ALA A 66 25.05 -25.87 7.13
C ALA A 66 23.69 -26.38 7.60
N GLY A 67 23.03 -27.22 6.81
CA GLY A 67 21.83 -27.93 7.23
C GLY A 67 22.11 -28.92 8.38
N ALA A 68 21.06 -29.30 9.10
CA ALA A 68 21.10 -30.37 10.10
C ALA A 68 20.68 -31.71 9.47
N PRO A 69 21.01 -32.87 10.08
CA PRO A 69 20.52 -34.16 9.60
C PRO A 69 18.99 -34.19 9.53
N GLY A 70 18.45 -34.41 8.32
CA GLY A 70 17.00 -34.40 8.07
C GLY A 70 16.36 -33.01 8.07
N ALA A 71 17.15 -31.93 8.08
CA ALA A 71 16.67 -30.56 7.94
C ALA A 71 17.67 -29.74 7.12
N PRO A 72 17.60 -29.82 5.78
CA PRO A 72 18.43 -28.99 4.90
C PRO A 72 18.16 -27.50 5.14
N ALA A 73 19.20 -26.67 5.00
CA ALA A 73 19.10 -25.22 5.12
C ALA A 73 18.51 -24.62 3.83
N TYR A 74 17.26 -24.96 3.51
CA TYR A 74 16.61 -24.51 2.28
C TYR A 74 16.49 -22.99 2.22
N MET A 75 16.57 -22.43 1.01
CA MET A 75 16.33 -21.01 0.75
C MET A 75 14.83 -20.68 0.66
N CYS A 76 14.00 -21.69 0.41
CA CYS A 76 12.54 -21.64 0.50
C CYS A 76 12.07 -22.35 1.78
N ILE A 77 10.95 -21.91 2.34
CA ILE A 77 10.30 -22.61 3.46
C ILE A 77 9.57 -23.84 2.88
N LEU A 78 10.17 -25.02 3.02
CA LEU A 78 9.68 -26.31 2.51
C LEU A 78 9.57 -27.32 3.65
N ASN A 79 8.60 -27.10 4.55
CA ASN A 79 8.46 -27.89 5.77
C ASN A 79 7.96 -29.31 5.45
N PRO A 80 8.70 -30.38 5.81
CA PRO A 80 8.23 -31.75 5.64
C PRO A 80 6.97 -32.01 6.48
N ALA A 81 5.98 -32.67 5.89
CA ALA A 81 4.72 -33.03 6.51
C ALA A 81 4.46 -34.53 6.32
N PRO A 82 4.54 -35.37 7.37
CA PRO A 82 4.40 -36.82 7.24
C PRO A 82 3.12 -37.24 6.54
N GLY A 83 3.24 -37.94 5.40
CA GLY A 83 2.12 -38.39 4.59
C GLY A 83 1.58 -37.34 3.59
N VAL A 84 2.11 -36.12 3.60
CA VAL A 84 1.69 -35.00 2.74
C VAL A 84 2.86 -34.54 1.86
N PHE A 85 3.99 -34.15 2.47
CA PHE A 85 5.17 -33.67 1.77
C PHE A 85 6.46 -34.29 2.32
N ASP A 86 7.17 -34.98 1.44
CA ASP A 86 8.50 -35.55 1.65
C ASP A 86 9.53 -34.73 0.85
N ASP A 87 10.31 -33.92 1.57
CA ASP A 87 11.33 -33.03 1.01
C ASP A 87 12.53 -33.77 0.38
N THR A 88 12.60 -35.10 0.53
CA THR A 88 13.60 -35.92 -0.16
C THR A 88 13.18 -36.32 -1.58
N LYS A 89 11.89 -36.16 -1.93
CA LYS A 89 11.30 -36.47 -3.25
C LYS A 89 11.02 -35.20 -4.06
N ASP A 90 10.86 -35.34 -5.38
CA ASP A 90 10.53 -34.20 -6.24
C ASP A 90 9.20 -33.56 -5.83
N ILE A 91 9.14 -32.22 -5.92
CA ILE A 91 7.89 -31.48 -5.68
C ILE A 91 6.98 -31.70 -6.89
N ALA A 92 5.84 -32.36 -6.66
CA ALA A 92 4.91 -32.73 -7.70
C ALA A 92 3.47 -32.68 -7.18
N PHE A 93 2.64 -31.82 -7.76
CA PHE A 93 1.23 -31.71 -7.38
C PHE A 93 0.36 -32.74 -8.13
N PRO A 94 -0.62 -33.39 -7.48
CA PRO A 94 -0.99 -33.24 -6.07
C PRO A 94 -0.27 -34.21 -5.10
N ASP A 95 0.53 -35.14 -5.61
CA ASP A 95 1.00 -36.29 -4.82
C ASP A 95 2.05 -35.97 -3.74
N ASN A 96 3.06 -35.15 -4.04
CA ASN A 96 4.13 -34.75 -3.11
C ASN A 96 4.34 -33.23 -3.20
N PHE A 97 3.46 -32.47 -2.57
CA PHE A 97 3.46 -31.01 -2.61
C PHE A 97 3.29 -30.45 -1.19
N PRO A 98 3.99 -29.36 -0.81
CA PRO A 98 3.79 -28.73 0.50
C PRO A 98 2.34 -28.26 0.67
N ASP A 99 1.72 -28.59 1.79
CA ASP A 99 0.41 -28.07 2.21
C ASP A 99 0.44 -26.56 2.51
N GLU A 100 1.62 -26.05 2.88
CA GLU A 100 1.90 -24.62 3.04
C GLU A 100 3.22 -24.26 2.33
N THR A 101 3.20 -23.20 1.52
CA THR A 101 4.41 -22.63 0.89
C THR A 101 4.23 -21.12 0.69
N PHE A 102 5.28 -20.43 0.27
CA PHE A 102 5.33 -18.97 0.40
C PHE A 102 5.94 -18.30 -0.85
N TRP A 103 5.40 -17.14 -1.22
CA TRP A 103 6.08 -16.20 -2.12
C TRP A 103 7.08 -15.35 -1.36
N PHE A 104 6.78 -15.05 -0.09
CA PHE A 104 7.59 -14.20 0.78
C PHE A 104 7.38 -14.60 2.25
N THR A 105 8.47 -14.60 3.03
CA THR A 105 8.41 -14.58 4.50
C THR A 105 9.41 -13.57 5.07
N GLY A 106 9.05 -12.99 6.20
CA GLY A 106 9.92 -12.23 7.08
C GLY A 106 9.61 -12.61 8.52
N ASP A 107 10.58 -13.23 9.18
CA ASP A 107 10.46 -13.75 10.54
C ASP A 107 11.42 -13.00 11.47
N GLY A 108 10.90 -12.46 12.57
CA GLY A 108 11.68 -11.70 13.53
C GLY A 108 11.33 -12.06 14.96
N SER A 109 12.31 -11.89 15.86
CA SER A 109 12.12 -12.18 17.28
C SER A 109 12.75 -11.13 18.19
N ILE A 110 12.19 -10.96 19.39
CA ILE A 110 12.79 -10.21 20.50
C ILE A 110 12.61 -11.07 21.76
N VAL A 111 13.70 -11.55 22.32
CA VAL A 111 13.69 -12.32 23.57
C VAL A 111 14.45 -11.56 24.65
N ASP A 112 13.77 -11.22 25.73
CA ASP A 112 14.34 -10.63 26.93
C ASP A 112 13.74 -11.32 28.17
N ALA A 113 14.41 -12.40 28.61
CA ALA A 113 13.98 -13.17 29.76
C ALA A 113 13.97 -12.37 31.07
N ALA A 114 14.82 -11.34 31.20
CA ALA A 114 14.88 -10.51 32.42
C ALA A 114 13.63 -9.62 32.54
N ARG A 115 13.09 -9.19 31.41
CA ARG A 115 11.84 -8.42 31.33
C ARG A 115 10.61 -9.30 31.06
N GLY A 116 10.78 -10.61 30.93
CA GLY A 116 9.70 -11.56 30.66
C GLY A 116 9.07 -11.38 29.27
N ILE A 117 9.86 -10.99 28.28
CA ILE A 117 9.43 -10.79 26.89
C ILE A 117 9.93 -11.93 26.00
N ASP A 118 9.02 -12.51 25.24
CA ASP A 118 9.30 -13.40 24.11
C ASP A 118 8.35 -13.02 22.98
N LEU A 119 8.84 -12.24 22.02
CA LEU A 119 8.09 -11.75 20.86
C LEU A 119 8.50 -12.55 19.62
N THR A 120 7.52 -13.07 18.90
CA THR A 120 7.66 -13.57 17.53
C THR A 120 6.78 -12.74 16.60
N TYR A 121 7.38 -12.26 15.51
CA TYR A 121 6.74 -11.56 14.41
C TYR A 121 6.91 -12.37 13.13
N VAL A 122 5.82 -12.53 12.38
CA VAL A 122 5.83 -13.13 11.03
C VAL A 122 5.10 -12.19 10.08
N SER A 123 5.70 -11.91 8.94
CA SER A 123 5.05 -11.32 7.78
C SER A 123 5.20 -12.25 6.58
N ALA A 124 4.13 -12.56 5.86
CA ALA A 124 4.21 -13.51 4.75
C ALA A 124 3.21 -13.23 3.64
N VAL A 125 3.52 -13.70 2.43
CA VAL A 125 2.54 -13.95 1.37
C VAL A 125 2.52 -15.45 1.15
N GLU A 126 1.40 -16.06 1.52
CA GLU A 126 1.30 -17.50 1.81
C GLU A 126 0.33 -18.18 0.87
N ALA A 127 0.72 -19.37 0.39
CA ALA A 127 -0.07 -20.31 -0.36
C ALA A 127 -0.44 -21.47 0.57
N ALA A 128 -1.73 -21.75 0.67
CA ALA A 128 -2.25 -22.84 1.47
C ALA A 128 -3.47 -23.47 0.80
N PHE A 129 -3.93 -24.60 1.34
CA PHE A 129 -5.19 -25.23 0.95
C PHE A 129 -6.25 -24.94 2.03
N ALA A 130 -7.44 -24.50 1.60
CA ALA A 130 -8.52 -24.11 2.51
C ALA A 130 -9.00 -25.24 3.44
N ALA A 131 -8.86 -26.49 3.00
CA ALA A 131 -9.17 -27.69 3.76
C ALA A 131 -7.95 -28.30 4.47
N GLU A 132 -6.79 -27.64 4.45
CA GLU A 132 -5.48 -28.10 4.96
C GLU A 132 -4.89 -29.33 4.20
N ASP A 133 -5.72 -30.12 3.52
CA ASP A 133 -5.27 -31.19 2.63
C ASP A 133 -4.89 -30.65 1.23
N VAL A 134 -3.83 -31.22 0.64
CA VAL A 134 -3.38 -30.90 -0.73
C VAL A 134 -4.39 -31.39 -1.75
N HIS A 135 -5.31 -30.51 -2.14
CA HIS A 135 -6.38 -30.83 -3.07
C HIS A 135 -6.59 -29.75 -4.12
N ASP A 136 -6.73 -30.19 -5.38
CA ASP A 136 -7.02 -29.26 -6.46
C ASP A 136 -8.41 -28.66 -6.30
N GLY A 137 -8.48 -27.34 -6.32
CA GLY A 137 -9.72 -26.62 -6.06
C GLY A 137 -9.80 -26.02 -4.66
N ASP A 138 -8.82 -26.27 -3.78
CA ASP A 138 -8.77 -25.69 -2.43
C ASP A 138 -7.70 -24.61 -2.26
N GLN A 139 -6.96 -24.28 -3.31
CA GLN A 139 -5.87 -23.31 -3.27
C GLN A 139 -6.35 -21.91 -2.85
N VAL A 140 -5.77 -21.36 -1.80
CA VAL A 140 -5.98 -19.98 -1.34
C VAL A 140 -4.66 -19.25 -1.17
N SER A 141 -4.67 -17.93 -1.34
CA SER A 141 -3.54 -17.07 -1.01
C SER A 141 -3.97 -15.88 -0.17
N PHE A 142 -3.06 -15.39 0.67
CA PHE A 142 -3.29 -14.24 1.53
C PHE A 142 -1.97 -13.64 2.01
N GLY A 143 -2.02 -12.37 2.42
CA GLY A 143 -0.97 -11.77 3.21
C GLY A 143 -1.22 -12.01 4.70
N ARG A 144 -0.19 -12.40 5.44
CA ARG A 144 -0.24 -12.69 6.87
C ARG A 144 0.64 -11.73 7.64
N ILE A 145 0.09 -11.17 8.73
CA ILE A 145 0.87 -10.65 9.84
C ILE A 145 0.49 -11.45 11.09
N ARG A 146 1.49 -11.97 11.80
CA ARG A 146 1.29 -12.66 13.06
C ARG A 146 2.22 -12.11 14.12
N ILE A 147 1.66 -11.80 15.28
CA ILE A 147 2.38 -11.29 16.44
C ILE A 147 2.00 -12.15 17.65
N ARG A 148 2.99 -12.81 18.23
CA ARG A 148 2.85 -13.57 19.46
C ARG A 148 3.82 -13.03 20.48
N VAL A 149 3.34 -12.67 21.66
CA VAL A 149 4.17 -12.09 22.71
C VAL A 149 3.82 -12.66 24.08
N ASP A 150 4.83 -13.14 24.79
CA ASP A 150 4.80 -13.32 26.24
C ASP A 150 5.10 -11.97 26.89
N VAL A 151 4.24 -11.50 27.80
CA VAL A 151 4.49 -10.24 28.54
C VAL A 151 4.24 -10.44 30.04
N PRO A 152 4.98 -9.74 30.93
CA PRO A 152 4.92 -10.03 32.37
C PRO A 152 3.72 -9.40 33.10
N THR A 153 3.11 -8.35 32.54
CA THR A 153 2.14 -7.51 33.25
C THR A 153 0.99 -7.08 32.34
N ALA A 154 -0.13 -6.68 32.95
CA ALA A 154 -1.22 -6.01 32.24
C ALA A 154 -0.81 -4.59 31.78
N GLY A 155 -1.45 -4.10 30.72
CA GLY A 155 -1.32 -2.73 30.22
C GLY A 155 -1.31 -2.64 28.69
N VAL A 156 -1.06 -1.44 28.19
CA VAL A 156 -1.05 -1.17 26.75
C VAL A 156 0.35 -1.40 26.18
N TYR A 157 0.44 -2.24 25.15
CA TYR A 157 1.65 -2.53 24.40
C TYR A 157 1.50 -2.03 22.97
N THR A 158 2.49 -1.28 22.47
CA THR A 158 2.57 -0.83 21.08
C THR A 158 3.66 -1.62 20.38
N ILE A 159 3.31 -2.26 19.28
CA ILE A 159 4.25 -3.03 18.46
C ILE A 159 4.38 -2.33 17.10
N THR A 160 5.53 -1.72 16.87
CA THR A 160 5.90 -1.13 15.58
C THR A 160 6.68 -2.17 14.79
N HIS A 161 6.27 -2.43 13.56
CA HIS A 161 6.87 -3.43 12.68
C HIS A 161 7.00 -2.89 11.25
N PRO A 162 7.62 -3.63 10.31
CA PRO A 162 7.90 -3.11 8.97
C PRO A 162 6.68 -2.74 8.14
N TYR A 163 5.49 -3.18 8.53
CA TYR A 163 4.24 -2.97 7.79
C TYR A 163 3.18 -2.20 8.60
N GLY A 164 3.55 -1.59 9.73
CA GLY A 164 2.62 -0.77 10.49
C GLY A 164 2.87 -0.76 12.00
N VAL A 165 1.82 -0.41 12.72
CA VAL A 165 1.79 -0.32 14.19
C VAL A 165 0.51 -0.98 14.68
N ASP A 166 0.66 -1.96 15.56
CA ASP A 166 -0.45 -2.62 16.27
C ASP A 166 -0.40 -2.26 17.76
N ILE A 167 -1.56 -1.90 18.34
CA ILE A 167 -1.67 -1.53 19.77
C ILE A 167 -2.58 -2.54 20.46
N PHE A 168 -2.09 -3.12 21.55
CA PHE A 168 -2.78 -4.16 22.33
C PHE A 168 -3.03 -3.69 23.75
N ASP A 169 -4.29 -3.72 24.20
CA ASP A 169 -4.63 -3.60 25.62
C ASP A 169 -4.67 -5.00 26.25
N VAL A 170 -3.67 -5.29 27.07
CA VAL A 170 -3.45 -6.62 27.67
C VAL A 170 -4.01 -6.63 29.10
N PRO A 171 -5.08 -7.38 29.39
CA PRO A 171 -5.73 -7.35 30.71
C PRO A 171 -4.95 -8.09 31.80
N ALA A 172 -4.07 -9.03 31.41
CA ALA A 172 -3.21 -9.79 32.30
C ALA A 172 -1.96 -10.27 31.55
N GLY A 173 -0.79 -10.23 32.21
CA GLY A 173 0.43 -10.81 31.68
C GLY A 173 0.37 -12.34 31.61
N GLY A 174 1.26 -12.94 30.82
CA GLY A 174 1.39 -14.38 30.66
C GLY A 174 1.96 -14.77 29.30
N ARG A 175 2.06 -16.08 29.10
CA ARG A 175 2.48 -16.67 27.83
C ARG A 175 1.44 -16.41 26.75
N ARG A 176 1.87 -15.89 25.59
CA ARG A 176 1.02 -15.50 24.46
C ARG A 176 -0.14 -14.61 24.88
N ALA A 177 0.09 -13.72 25.84
CA ALA A 177 -0.87 -12.71 26.25
C ALA A 177 -1.22 -11.75 25.09
N ILE A 178 -0.29 -11.58 24.14
CA ILE A 178 -0.59 -11.10 22.79
C ILE A 178 -0.51 -12.30 21.84
N ASN A 179 -1.58 -12.55 21.09
CA ASN A 179 -1.65 -13.63 20.10
C ASN A 179 -2.57 -13.21 18.95
N MET A 180 -2.02 -12.41 18.05
CA MET A 180 -2.73 -11.86 16.89
C MET A 180 -2.26 -12.57 15.62
N THR A 181 -3.21 -12.92 14.76
CA THR A 181 -2.96 -13.30 13.37
C THR A 181 -3.98 -12.56 12.52
N ARG A 182 -3.48 -11.84 11.52
CA ARG A 182 -4.24 -11.08 10.54
C ARG A 182 -3.90 -11.64 9.16
N ASP A 183 -4.84 -12.42 8.62
CA ASP A 183 -4.76 -12.96 7.28
C ASP A 183 -5.73 -12.16 6.38
N ILE A 184 -5.19 -11.49 5.35
CA ILE A 184 -5.95 -10.62 4.45
C ILE A 184 -5.85 -11.15 3.03
N GLY A 185 -7.00 -11.26 2.36
CA GLY A 185 -7.07 -11.62 0.96
C GLY A 185 -7.54 -13.05 0.69
N ILE A 186 -7.92 -13.81 1.73
CA ILE A 186 -8.54 -15.13 1.57
C ILE A 186 -9.82 -14.99 0.76
N GLY A 187 -9.76 -15.39 -0.50
CA GLY A 187 -10.87 -15.36 -1.45
C GLY A 187 -11.53 -16.73 -1.62
N SER A 188 -12.33 -16.85 -2.67
CA SER A 188 -12.75 -18.18 -3.15
C SER A 188 -11.51 -18.95 -3.63
N PRO A 189 -11.51 -20.29 -3.59
CA PRO A 189 -10.36 -21.02 -4.10
C PRO A 189 -10.00 -20.64 -5.54
N LYS A 190 -8.69 -20.66 -5.83
CA LYS A 190 -8.10 -20.23 -7.11
C LYS A 190 -8.35 -18.77 -7.48
N THR A 191 -8.59 -17.91 -6.48
CA THR A 191 -8.57 -16.44 -6.63
C THR A 191 -7.41 -15.86 -5.81
N TYR A 192 -6.53 -15.10 -6.48
CA TYR A 192 -5.25 -14.68 -5.90
C TYR A 192 -5.04 -13.16 -5.86
N ASP A 193 -6.00 -12.38 -6.36
CA ASP A 193 -5.99 -10.93 -6.32
C ASP A 193 -6.32 -10.37 -4.93
N GLY A 194 -6.95 -11.18 -4.06
CA GLY A 194 -7.25 -10.81 -2.68
C GLY A 194 -6.01 -10.40 -1.87
N ALA A 195 -4.89 -11.12 -2.05
CA ALA A 195 -3.63 -10.81 -1.37
C ALA A 195 -3.03 -9.45 -1.77
N LEU A 196 -3.43 -8.88 -2.92
CA LEU A 196 -3.01 -7.52 -3.33
C LEU A 196 -3.51 -6.43 -2.38
N LYS A 197 -4.57 -6.73 -1.62
CA LYS A 197 -5.18 -5.81 -0.64
C LYS A 197 -4.67 -6.07 0.78
N SER A 198 -3.71 -6.97 0.96
CA SER A 198 -3.10 -7.23 2.26
C SER A 198 -2.15 -6.13 2.69
N ASP A 199 -1.84 -6.09 4.00
CA ASP A 199 -0.87 -5.16 4.57
C ASP A 199 0.58 -5.63 4.35
N ILE A 200 0.85 -6.36 3.26
CA ILE A 200 2.18 -6.87 2.92
C ILE A 200 2.61 -6.23 1.60
N GLY A 201 3.85 -5.73 1.58
CA GLY A 201 4.43 -5.08 0.43
C GLY A 201 4.83 -3.62 0.75
N PRO A 202 5.91 -3.08 0.17
CA PRO A 202 6.94 -3.77 -0.61
C PRO A 202 7.59 -4.95 0.11
N PHE A 203 8.14 -5.90 -0.64
CA PHE A 203 8.81 -7.06 -0.03
C PHE A 203 10.05 -6.59 0.72
N LEU A 204 10.20 -7.06 1.97
CA LEU A 204 11.44 -6.86 2.71
C LEU A 204 12.57 -7.65 2.04
N ARG A 205 13.78 -7.17 2.19
CA ARG A 205 15.00 -7.84 1.72
C ARG A 205 16.12 -7.69 2.72
N SER A 206 17.01 -8.69 2.75
CA SER A 206 18.28 -8.56 3.47
C SER A 206 19.12 -7.44 2.84
N LEU A 207 19.85 -6.69 3.66
CA LEU A 207 20.84 -5.72 3.20
C LEU A 207 22.07 -6.39 2.57
N ASN A 208 22.29 -7.67 2.84
CA ASN A 208 23.39 -8.46 2.30
C ASN A 208 23.00 -9.23 1.02
N GLY A 209 21.68 -9.32 0.73
CA GLY A 209 21.15 -9.94 -0.46
C GLY A 209 21.20 -9.05 -1.72
N PRO A 210 20.78 -9.56 -2.89
CA PRO A 210 20.21 -10.90 -3.08
C PRO A 210 21.26 -12.01 -3.00
N TYR A 211 20.82 -13.20 -2.60
CA TYR A 211 21.66 -14.41 -2.58
C TYR A 211 21.43 -15.24 -3.83
N THR A 212 22.48 -15.90 -4.33
CA THR A 212 22.40 -16.80 -5.48
C THR A 212 22.78 -18.21 -5.03
N GLU A 213 21.90 -19.18 -5.26
CA GLU A 213 22.12 -20.57 -4.85
C GLU A 213 21.72 -21.54 -5.95
N MET A 214 22.44 -22.66 -6.05
CA MET A 214 22.17 -23.68 -7.06
C MET A 214 20.96 -24.52 -6.65
N ASN A 215 19.93 -24.56 -7.50
CA ASN A 215 18.82 -25.48 -7.33
C ASN A 215 19.25 -26.87 -7.83
N PRO A 216 19.35 -27.89 -6.93
CA PRO A 216 19.84 -29.20 -7.32
C PRO A 216 18.89 -29.97 -8.25
N LEU A 217 17.60 -29.61 -8.30
CA LEU A 217 16.63 -30.28 -9.16
C LEU A 217 16.72 -29.80 -10.61
N THR A 218 16.98 -28.51 -10.83
CA THR A 218 17.00 -27.90 -12.16
C THR A 218 18.41 -27.66 -12.70
N GLY A 219 19.42 -27.64 -11.85
CA GLY A 219 20.78 -27.23 -12.20
C GLY A 219 20.92 -25.75 -12.54
N VAL A 220 19.91 -24.94 -12.19
CA VAL A 220 19.88 -23.49 -12.42
C VAL A 220 20.16 -22.76 -11.11
N ALA A 221 20.93 -21.68 -11.19
CA ALA A 221 21.14 -20.77 -10.06
C ALA A 221 19.90 -19.89 -9.85
N ASP A 222 19.23 -20.06 -8.71
CA ASP A 222 18.10 -19.23 -8.28
C ASP A 222 18.61 -18.04 -7.47
N GLN A 223 17.89 -16.91 -7.50
CA GLN A 223 18.19 -15.73 -6.69
C GLN A 223 17.11 -15.52 -5.62
N PHE A 224 17.51 -15.01 -4.45
CA PHE A 224 16.63 -14.84 -3.29
C PHE A 224 16.82 -13.46 -2.66
N VAL A 225 15.74 -12.84 -2.18
CA VAL A 225 15.79 -11.51 -1.51
C VAL A 225 16.38 -11.56 -0.10
N GLY A 226 16.52 -12.75 0.47
CA GLY A 226 17.10 -13.02 1.78
C GLY A 226 17.47 -14.49 1.93
N ASP A 227 17.99 -14.85 3.10
CA ASP A 227 18.24 -16.22 3.51
C ASP A 227 17.44 -16.49 4.79
N PRO A 228 16.44 -17.41 4.79
CA PRO A 228 15.66 -17.70 5.98
C PRO A 228 16.46 -18.39 7.10
N ASN A 229 17.71 -18.79 6.82
CA ASN A 229 18.58 -19.43 7.80
C ASN A 229 19.48 -18.44 8.54
N LEU A 230 19.38 -17.13 8.24
CA LEU A 230 20.18 -16.07 8.84
C LEU A 230 19.29 -14.94 9.37
N GLU A 231 19.55 -14.47 10.58
CA GLU A 231 18.98 -13.21 11.07
C GLU A 231 19.87 -12.05 10.63
N GLU A 232 19.39 -11.26 9.66
CA GLU A 232 20.18 -10.17 9.06
C GLU A 232 19.45 -8.84 9.08
N ALA A 233 20.22 -7.76 9.02
CA ALA A 233 19.65 -6.43 8.85
C ALA A 233 18.88 -6.35 7.52
N PHE A 234 17.71 -5.72 7.55
CA PHE A 234 16.79 -5.71 6.42
C PHE A 234 16.34 -4.29 6.04
N THR A 235 15.76 -4.18 4.85
CA THR A 235 15.14 -2.95 4.35
C THR A 235 13.90 -3.25 3.50
N GLY A 236 13.16 -2.22 3.09
CA GLY A 236 12.01 -2.32 2.19
C GLY A 236 10.67 -1.94 2.81
N SER A 237 10.65 -1.58 4.11
CA SER A 237 9.42 -1.12 4.77
C SER A 237 8.83 0.12 4.06
N PRO A 238 7.52 0.13 3.72
CA PRO A 238 6.85 1.32 3.16
C PRO A 238 6.72 2.47 4.17
N PHE A 239 6.93 2.21 5.46
CA PHE A 239 6.85 3.22 6.53
C PHE A 239 8.22 3.67 7.06
N ASN A 240 9.31 3.28 6.39
CA ASN A 240 10.67 3.44 6.90
C ASN A 240 10.91 2.82 8.30
N THR A 241 10.11 1.83 8.69
CA THR A 241 10.24 1.04 9.92
C THR A 241 11.02 -0.25 9.66
N ASN A 242 12.29 -0.13 9.30
CA ASN A 242 13.19 -1.28 9.08
C ASN A 242 13.66 -1.91 10.41
N TYR A 243 12.71 -2.25 11.28
CA TYR A 243 12.89 -2.83 12.60
C TYR A 243 11.56 -3.38 13.15
N ILE A 244 11.65 -4.19 14.19
CA ILE A 244 10.51 -4.54 15.07
C ILE A 244 10.79 -3.92 16.44
N ARG A 245 9.80 -3.27 17.05
CA ARG A 245 9.91 -2.64 18.36
C ARG A 245 8.66 -2.91 19.18
N ILE A 246 8.84 -3.27 20.45
CA ILE A 246 7.77 -3.37 21.44
C ILE A 246 7.98 -2.32 22.52
N GLU A 247 6.96 -1.49 22.70
CA GLU A 247 6.83 -0.53 23.79
C GLU A 247 5.72 -0.96 24.73
N GLY A 248 5.85 -0.69 26.02
CA GLY A 248 4.83 -1.08 26.99
C GLY A 248 4.99 -0.51 28.39
N PRO A 249 4.24 -1.03 29.37
CA PRO A 249 4.28 -0.57 30.76
C PRO A 249 5.68 -0.60 31.37
N ASN A 250 5.88 0.20 32.42
CA ASN A 250 7.13 0.30 33.18
C ASN A 250 8.35 0.73 32.34
N GLY A 251 8.13 1.43 31.21
CA GLY A 251 9.19 1.89 30.32
C GLY A 251 9.82 0.77 29.49
N LEU A 252 9.07 -0.32 29.21
CA LEU A 252 9.50 -1.33 28.27
C LEU A 252 9.70 -0.69 26.89
N ASP A 253 10.89 -0.87 26.33
CA ASP A 253 11.25 -0.47 24.97
C ASP A 253 12.36 -1.41 24.48
N LEU A 254 11.99 -2.36 23.64
CA LEU A 254 12.92 -3.31 23.03
C LEU A 254 12.78 -3.25 21.52
N ARG A 255 13.91 -3.39 20.82
CA ARG A 255 13.95 -3.29 19.36
C ARG A 255 14.94 -4.30 18.78
N THR A 256 14.56 -4.92 17.67
CA THR A 256 15.46 -5.65 16.78
C THR A 256 15.47 -5.01 15.39
N THR A 257 16.63 -5.02 14.73
CA THR A 257 16.79 -4.56 13.34
C THR A 257 17.14 -5.71 12.41
N VAL A 258 17.04 -6.96 12.88
CA VAL A 258 17.35 -8.15 12.11
C VAL A 258 16.13 -9.05 11.97
N MET A 259 16.02 -9.72 10.83
CA MET A 259 14.98 -10.70 10.50
C MET A 259 15.57 -11.80 9.60
N ALA A 260 14.98 -12.99 9.65
CA ALA A 260 15.15 -14.03 8.64
C ALA A 260 14.14 -13.79 7.50
N ILE A 261 14.60 -13.76 6.26
CA ILE A 261 13.76 -13.40 5.11
C ILE A 261 13.88 -14.48 4.02
N SER A 262 12.74 -14.96 3.53
CA SER A 262 12.66 -15.85 2.36
C SER A 262 11.89 -15.18 1.22
N GLY A 263 12.27 -15.51 -0.01
CA GLY A 263 11.57 -15.10 -1.22
C GLY A 263 12.46 -15.28 -2.44
N LYS A 264 11.99 -16.07 -3.41
CA LYS A 264 12.71 -16.33 -4.66
C LYS A 264 12.41 -15.22 -5.67
N LEU A 265 13.45 -14.55 -6.16
CA LEU A 265 13.31 -13.55 -7.22
C LEU A 265 12.82 -14.20 -8.51
N SER A 266 11.77 -13.63 -9.09
CA SER A 266 11.22 -14.09 -10.36
C SER A 266 12.13 -13.73 -11.52
N THR A 267 12.12 -14.60 -12.53
CA THR A 267 12.76 -14.34 -13.83
C THR A 267 11.79 -13.71 -14.84
N VAL A 268 10.50 -13.58 -14.48
CA VAL A 268 9.48 -12.96 -15.32
C VAL A 268 9.75 -11.45 -15.40
N ALA A 269 9.96 -10.94 -16.61
CA ALA A 269 10.06 -9.51 -16.85
C ALA A 269 8.70 -8.84 -16.63
N ARG A 270 8.66 -7.77 -15.84
CA ARG A 270 7.45 -7.04 -15.51
C ARG A 270 7.57 -5.55 -15.82
N PRO A 271 6.48 -4.87 -16.20
CA PRO A 271 6.47 -3.42 -16.30
C PRO A 271 6.74 -2.78 -14.93
N THR A 272 7.36 -1.60 -14.96
CA THR A 272 7.56 -0.74 -13.79
C THR A 272 6.21 -0.34 -13.20
N PRO A 273 5.93 -0.62 -11.91
CA PRO A 273 4.71 -0.15 -11.27
C PRO A 273 4.56 1.36 -11.31
N ILE A 274 3.36 1.84 -11.61
CA ILE A 274 3.02 3.25 -11.50
C ILE A 274 1.51 3.40 -11.27
N VAL A 275 1.14 4.25 -10.32
CA VAL A 275 -0.24 4.63 -10.02
C VAL A 275 -0.32 6.14 -10.05
N ALA A 276 -1.19 6.68 -10.89
CA ALA A 276 -1.48 8.12 -10.85
C ALA A 276 -2.37 8.41 -9.64
N GLU A 277 -1.92 9.30 -8.74
CA GLU A 277 -2.68 9.69 -7.55
C GLU A 277 -3.53 10.92 -7.84
N ARG A 278 -2.88 12.00 -8.31
CA ARG A 278 -3.55 13.27 -8.58
C ARG A 278 -2.88 14.02 -9.71
N SER A 279 -3.69 14.53 -10.62
CA SER A 279 -3.27 15.48 -11.66
C SER A 279 -4.27 16.61 -11.75
N THR A 280 -3.93 17.73 -11.11
CA THR A 280 -4.78 18.92 -11.06
C THR A 280 -4.14 20.08 -11.80
N TYR A 281 -4.95 21.00 -12.31
CA TYR A 281 -4.47 22.29 -12.78
C TYR A 281 -5.05 23.42 -11.94
N SER A 282 -4.44 24.59 -12.00
CA SER A 282 -5.04 25.86 -11.60
C SER A 282 -4.62 26.94 -12.60
N ARG A 283 -5.46 27.96 -12.78
CA ARG A 283 -5.10 29.10 -13.63
C ARG A 283 -5.81 30.36 -13.17
N LYS A 284 -5.07 31.47 -13.13
CA LYS A 284 -5.57 32.80 -12.78
C LYS A 284 -5.10 33.87 -13.75
N ALA A 285 -5.79 35.01 -13.75
CA ALA A 285 -5.37 36.16 -14.55
C ALA A 285 -4.00 36.67 -14.08
N GLY A 286 -3.03 36.74 -14.99
CA GLY A 286 -1.76 37.43 -14.77
C GLY A 286 -1.74 38.81 -15.44
N ALA A 287 -0.63 39.53 -15.26
CA ALA A 287 -0.49 40.89 -15.79
C ALA A 287 -0.53 40.96 -17.33
N SER A 288 -0.04 39.93 -18.02
CA SER A 288 0.04 39.87 -19.50
C SER A 288 -0.45 38.56 -20.10
N ALA A 289 -0.49 37.48 -19.32
CA ALA A 289 -0.99 36.16 -19.72
C ALA A 289 -1.51 35.41 -18.47
N PRO A 290 -2.33 34.37 -18.63
CA PRO A 290 -2.70 33.48 -17.54
C PRO A 290 -1.48 32.95 -16.79
N VAL A 291 -1.54 32.97 -15.47
CA VAL A 291 -0.61 32.23 -14.61
C VAL A 291 -1.26 30.88 -14.37
N ALA A 292 -0.66 29.83 -14.92
CA ALA A 292 -1.16 28.47 -14.79
C ALA A 292 -0.17 27.59 -14.03
N GLN A 293 -0.70 26.53 -13.43
CA GLN A 293 0.06 25.52 -12.73
C GLN A 293 -0.62 24.17 -12.95
N GLN A 294 0.16 23.12 -13.12
CA GLN A 294 -0.28 21.73 -13.10
C GLN A 294 0.50 21.03 -12.00
N ASP A 295 -0.19 20.31 -11.13
CA ASP A 295 0.39 19.55 -10.04
C ASP A 295 0.14 18.06 -10.30
N VAL A 296 1.22 17.26 -10.32
CA VAL A 296 1.16 15.84 -10.66
C VAL A 296 1.79 15.02 -9.54
N PHE A 297 1.00 14.11 -9.00
CA PHE A 297 1.36 13.16 -7.94
C PHE A 297 1.18 11.74 -8.48
N VAL A 298 2.21 10.92 -8.33
CA VAL A 298 2.15 9.50 -8.67
C VAL A 298 2.88 8.67 -7.61
N MET A 299 2.43 7.43 -7.42
CA MET A 299 3.23 6.39 -6.79
C MET A 299 3.98 5.61 -7.86
N ALA A 300 5.27 5.38 -7.65
CA ALA A 300 6.12 4.52 -8.46
C ALA A 300 7.28 4.02 -7.59
N PRO A 301 8.08 3.02 -7.99
CA PRO A 301 9.23 2.59 -7.21
C PRO A 301 10.12 3.78 -6.78
N PRO A 302 10.71 3.74 -5.58
CA PRO A 302 11.61 4.78 -5.10
C PRO A 302 12.91 4.80 -5.91
N GLN A 303 13.78 5.77 -5.63
CA GLN A 303 15.14 5.78 -6.19
C GLN A 303 15.83 4.40 -6.03
N PRO A 304 16.54 3.91 -7.08
CA PRO A 304 17.05 4.63 -8.24
C PRO A 304 16.08 4.71 -9.44
N ALA A 305 14.80 4.39 -9.29
CA ALA A 305 13.83 4.64 -10.35
C ALA A 305 13.76 6.14 -10.71
N THR A 306 13.25 6.42 -11.91
CA THR A 306 12.97 7.79 -12.37
C THR A 306 11.54 7.91 -12.82
N VAL A 307 10.98 9.11 -12.69
CA VAL A 307 9.63 9.42 -13.16
C VAL A 307 9.63 10.76 -13.91
N THR A 308 8.97 10.80 -15.07
CA THR A 308 8.92 11.97 -15.96
C THR A 308 7.50 12.34 -16.36
N LEU A 309 7.24 13.63 -16.49
CA LEU A 309 6.05 14.19 -17.15
C LEU A 309 6.40 14.48 -18.61
N ASP A 310 6.16 13.49 -19.47
CA ASP A 310 6.53 13.51 -20.89
C ASP A 310 5.66 14.44 -21.73
N SER A 311 4.44 14.72 -21.27
CA SER A 311 3.54 15.68 -21.92
C SER A 311 3.97 17.14 -21.73
N ASN A 312 5.02 17.41 -20.95
CA ASN A 312 5.58 18.75 -20.80
C ASN A 312 6.69 19.02 -21.83
N SER A 313 6.89 20.28 -22.22
CA SER A 313 7.99 20.69 -23.10
C SER A 313 8.77 21.85 -22.46
N PRO A 314 10.05 21.65 -22.08
CA PRO A 314 10.78 20.38 -22.09
C PRO A 314 10.19 19.35 -21.11
N VAL A 315 10.53 18.06 -21.27
CA VAL A 315 10.13 17.00 -20.32
C VAL A 315 10.56 17.39 -18.90
N LEU A 316 9.67 17.18 -17.93
CA LEU A 316 9.94 17.47 -16.51
C LEU A 316 10.20 16.18 -15.75
N ASN A 317 11.23 16.17 -14.92
CA ASN A 317 11.44 15.11 -13.95
C ASN A 317 10.57 15.34 -12.72
N LEU A 318 10.03 14.27 -12.14
CA LEU A 318 9.42 14.32 -10.82
C LEU A 318 10.51 14.17 -9.75
N THR A 319 10.23 14.73 -8.58
CA THR A 319 11.06 14.60 -7.38
C THR A 319 10.34 13.68 -6.40
N GLU A 320 11.08 12.73 -5.82
CA GLU A 320 10.57 11.86 -4.77
C GLU A 320 10.49 12.60 -3.43
N ALA A 321 9.42 12.38 -2.65
CA ALA A 321 9.18 13.09 -1.40
C ALA A 321 9.92 12.48 -0.20
N ASP A 322 9.94 11.15 -0.07
CA ASP A 322 10.19 10.47 1.21
C ASP A 322 10.83 9.08 1.11
N THR A 323 11.42 8.71 -0.04
CA THR A 323 12.06 7.40 -0.30
C THR A 323 11.11 6.20 -0.28
N THR A 324 9.79 6.44 -0.22
CA THR A 324 8.76 5.39 -0.23
C THR A 324 7.98 5.36 -1.54
N GLY A 325 8.46 6.05 -2.58
CA GLY A 325 7.87 6.01 -3.91
C GLY A 325 6.77 7.03 -4.20
N HIS A 326 6.62 8.08 -3.38
CA HIS A 326 5.74 9.21 -3.69
C HIS A 326 6.47 10.27 -4.51
N TRP A 327 6.01 10.51 -5.73
CA TRP A 327 6.65 11.40 -6.69
C TRP A 327 5.79 12.61 -7.02
N TYR A 328 6.42 13.76 -7.15
CA TYR A 328 5.75 15.04 -7.41
C TYR A 328 6.48 15.88 -8.45
N THR A 329 5.73 16.57 -9.31
CA THR A 329 6.25 17.68 -10.12
C THR A 329 5.21 18.77 -10.31
N GLN A 330 5.70 19.96 -10.68
CA GLN A 330 4.88 21.09 -11.09
C GLN A 330 5.25 21.55 -12.49
N SER A 331 4.23 21.86 -13.29
CA SER A 331 4.41 22.49 -14.60
C SER A 331 3.74 23.87 -14.64
N PRO A 332 4.41 24.92 -15.15
CA PRO A 332 3.80 26.22 -15.40
C PRO A 332 2.98 26.27 -16.71
N THR A 333 2.85 25.16 -17.44
CA THR A 333 2.17 25.11 -18.73
C THR A 333 0.69 25.40 -18.56
N ASN A 334 0.19 26.42 -19.26
CA ASN A 334 -1.23 26.71 -19.37
C ASN A 334 -1.91 25.69 -20.31
N PRO A 335 -2.77 24.79 -19.78
CA PRO A 335 -3.36 23.73 -20.59
C PRO A 335 -4.54 24.23 -21.44
N THR A 336 -4.70 23.65 -22.63
CA THR A 336 -5.98 23.62 -23.34
C THR A 336 -6.79 22.45 -22.81
N LEU A 337 -8.02 22.69 -22.35
CA LEU A 337 -8.86 21.68 -21.68
C LEU A 337 -9.98 21.16 -22.60
N PRO A 338 -10.38 19.89 -22.48
CA PRO A 338 -9.84 18.87 -21.57
C PRO A 338 -8.44 18.38 -21.99
N SER A 339 -7.62 17.98 -21.01
CA SER A 339 -6.25 17.50 -21.25
C SER A 339 -5.97 16.19 -20.53
N THR A 340 -5.11 15.37 -21.14
CA THR A 340 -4.55 14.16 -20.55
C THR A 340 -3.04 14.28 -20.53
N LEU A 341 -2.43 14.01 -19.38
CA LEU A 341 -0.99 14.01 -19.23
C LEU A 341 -0.38 12.69 -19.74
N ARG A 342 0.94 12.65 -19.88
CA ARG A 342 1.72 11.41 -20.04
C ARG A 342 2.80 11.40 -18.97
N VAL A 343 2.73 10.42 -18.07
CA VAL A 343 3.70 10.24 -16.98
C VAL A 343 4.33 8.87 -17.11
N THR A 344 5.65 8.82 -17.17
CA THR A 344 6.41 7.55 -17.33
C THR A 344 7.26 7.29 -16.11
N ALA A 345 7.18 6.07 -15.56
CA ALA A 345 8.11 5.57 -14.56
C ALA A 345 9.04 4.52 -15.18
N ASP A 346 10.30 4.54 -14.76
CA ASP A 346 11.34 3.62 -15.19
C ASP A 346 12.20 3.17 -14.01
N ASN A 347 12.18 1.87 -13.74
CA ASN A 347 12.92 1.23 -12.65
C ASN A 347 14.05 0.29 -13.13
N HIS A 348 14.48 0.39 -14.40
CA HIS A 348 15.48 -0.53 -14.97
C HIS A 348 16.84 -0.49 -14.23
N LEU A 349 17.18 0.63 -13.58
CA LEU A 349 18.42 0.75 -12.81
C LEU A 349 18.42 -0.12 -11.55
N ALA A 350 17.26 -0.33 -10.92
CA ALA A 350 17.15 -1.24 -9.77
C ALA A 350 16.88 -2.68 -10.20
N ILE A 351 16.10 -2.85 -11.28
CA ILE A 351 15.65 -4.14 -11.79
C ILE A 351 15.88 -4.15 -13.31
N PRO A 352 17.00 -4.67 -13.82
CA PRO A 352 17.38 -4.57 -15.24
C PRO A 352 16.35 -5.10 -16.24
N THR A 353 15.49 -6.04 -15.83
CA THR A 353 14.41 -6.61 -16.65
C THR A 353 13.11 -5.80 -16.61
N SER A 354 13.02 -4.79 -15.74
CA SER A 354 11.85 -3.92 -15.63
C SER A 354 11.74 -3.00 -16.83
N THR A 355 10.57 -2.95 -17.46
CA THR A 355 10.33 -2.05 -18.59
C THR A 355 9.66 -0.74 -18.15
N PRO A 356 9.94 0.40 -18.78
CA PRO A 356 9.26 1.65 -18.48
C PRO A 356 7.74 1.55 -18.70
N THR A 357 6.95 2.23 -17.87
CA THR A 357 5.49 2.24 -17.97
C THR A 357 4.96 3.65 -17.99
N THR A 358 4.12 3.96 -18.98
CA THR A 358 3.46 5.26 -19.13
C THR A 358 1.99 5.16 -18.74
N VAL A 359 1.55 6.05 -17.85
CA VAL A 359 0.13 6.28 -17.54
C VAL A 359 -0.34 7.60 -18.14
N SER A 360 -1.64 7.72 -18.40
CA SER A 360 -2.23 8.92 -19.01
C SER A 360 -3.35 9.50 -18.15
N PRO A 361 -3.03 10.09 -16.97
CA PRO A 361 -4.04 10.62 -16.08
C PRO A 361 -4.69 11.88 -16.69
N LYS A 362 -5.99 12.06 -16.42
CA LYS A 362 -6.72 13.25 -16.84
C LYS A 362 -6.29 14.44 -16.00
N LEU A 363 -5.98 15.57 -16.64
CA LEU A 363 -5.75 16.81 -15.92
C LEU A 363 -7.11 17.39 -15.54
N THR A 364 -7.36 17.51 -14.23
CA THR A 364 -8.68 17.86 -13.67
C THR A 364 -8.63 19.17 -12.87
N ASP A 365 -9.78 19.79 -12.69
CA ASP A 365 -9.91 20.97 -11.85
C ASP A 365 -9.80 20.61 -10.36
N LEU A 366 -9.21 21.49 -9.56
CA LEU A 366 -9.28 21.40 -8.10
C LEU A 366 -10.53 22.14 -7.60
N VAL A 367 -11.54 21.37 -7.22
CA VAL A 367 -12.79 21.88 -6.60
C VAL A 367 -12.64 21.88 -5.08
N VAL A 368 -13.15 22.91 -4.40
CA VAL A 368 -13.19 22.97 -2.93
C VAL A 368 -14.56 23.47 -2.48
N ILE A 369 -15.25 22.71 -1.63
CA ILE A 369 -16.49 23.12 -0.97
C ILE A 369 -16.11 23.87 0.31
N SER A 370 -16.36 25.17 0.34
CA SER A 370 -16.13 25.99 1.54
C SER A 370 -17.33 26.00 2.49
N ARG A 371 -18.51 25.62 2.00
CA ARG A 371 -19.75 25.57 2.79
C ARG A 371 -20.73 24.55 2.23
N ALA A 372 -21.26 23.70 3.11
CA ALA A 372 -22.40 22.82 2.84
C ALA A 372 -23.34 22.81 4.05
N GLU A 373 -24.40 23.62 4.00
CA GLU A 373 -25.29 23.83 5.14
C GLU A 373 -26.76 23.65 4.77
N TYR A 374 -27.52 22.99 5.64
CA TYR A 374 -28.96 22.87 5.52
C TYR A 374 -29.68 23.55 6.68
N LYS A 375 -30.52 24.54 6.35
CA LYS A 375 -31.40 25.22 7.30
C LYS A 375 -32.69 24.43 7.51
N LEU A 376 -32.92 24.00 8.74
CA LEU A 376 -34.15 23.30 9.13
C LEU A 376 -35.38 24.17 8.91
N ASN A 377 -35.31 25.45 9.33
CA ASN A 377 -36.36 26.41 9.10
C ASN A 377 -36.42 26.80 7.61
N GLY A 378 -37.35 26.18 6.88
CA GLY A 378 -37.58 26.43 5.46
C GLY A 378 -36.95 25.40 4.51
N GLY A 379 -36.21 24.42 5.03
CA GLY A 379 -35.68 23.31 4.25
C GLY A 379 -34.73 23.73 3.13
N GLN A 380 -33.82 24.67 3.42
CA GLN A 380 -32.93 25.26 2.41
C GLN A 380 -31.52 24.69 2.52
N LEU A 381 -31.00 24.14 1.43
CA LEU A 381 -29.60 23.74 1.27
C LEU A 381 -28.82 24.89 0.62
N THR A 382 -27.70 25.28 1.23
CA THR A 382 -26.72 26.22 0.67
C THR A 382 -25.38 25.53 0.49
N ILE A 383 -24.85 25.55 -0.73
CA ILE A 383 -23.54 25.03 -1.08
C ILE A 383 -22.72 26.17 -1.66
N VAL A 384 -21.51 26.39 -1.14
CA VAL A 384 -20.51 27.28 -1.74
C VAL A 384 -19.29 26.45 -2.07
N ALA A 385 -18.84 26.52 -3.32
CA ALA A 385 -17.65 25.83 -3.77
C ALA A 385 -16.86 26.70 -4.75
N SER A 386 -15.56 26.47 -4.81
CA SER A 386 -14.65 27.13 -5.75
C SER A 386 -14.04 26.14 -6.73
N THR A 387 -13.73 26.64 -7.92
CA THR A 387 -12.87 26.02 -8.94
C THR A 387 -11.49 26.68 -8.88
N SER A 388 -10.45 25.94 -9.23
CA SER A 388 -9.09 26.45 -9.39
C SER A 388 -8.84 27.15 -10.73
N ASP A 389 -9.84 27.18 -11.59
CA ASP A 389 -9.85 27.83 -12.89
C ASP A 389 -10.52 29.21 -12.82
N GLU A 390 -9.76 30.23 -12.47
CA GLU A 390 -10.27 31.61 -12.41
C GLU A 390 -10.32 32.28 -13.79
N THR A 391 -9.67 31.70 -14.81
CA THR A 391 -9.60 32.32 -16.15
C THR A 391 -10.75 31.93 -17.07
N SER A 392 -11.30 30.73 -16.93
CA SER A 392 -12.53 30.33 -17.59
C SER A 392 -13.30 29.38 -16.67
N PRO A 393 -13.96 29.92 -15.62
CA PRO A 393 -14.58 29.11 -14.58
C PRO A 393 -15.57 28.08 -15.13
N PRO A 394 -15.33 26.76 -14.95
CA PRO A 394 -16.21 25.70 -15.42
C PRO A 394 -17.59 25.73 -14.76
N VAL A 395 -18.52 24.94 -15.32
CA VAL A 395 -19.78 24.65 -14.62
C VAL A 395 -19.47 23.75 -13.43
N LEU A 396 -20.03 24.08 -12.26
CA LEU A 396 -19.95 23.25 -11.06
C LEU A 396 -21.34 22.69 -10.77
N THR A 397 -21.47 21.37 -10.67
CA THR A 397 -22.74 20.68 -10.42
C THR A 397 -22.71 19.96 -9.08
N ALA A 398 -23.72 20.20 -8.24
CA ALA A 398 -23.91 19.51 -6.97
C ALA A 398 -24.77 18.24 -7.13
N THR A 399 -24.37 17.18 -6.44
CA THR A 399 -25.11 15.92 -6.29
C THR A 399 -25.18 15.54 -4.81
N SER A 400 -26.18 14.74 -4.44
CA SER A 400 -26.27 14.14 -3.10
C SER A 400 -25.28 13.00 -2.95
N GLY A 401 -25.05 12.54 -1.71
CA GLY A 401 -24.26 11.32 -1.45
C GLY A 401 -24.81 10.04 -2.10
N SER A 402 -26.05 10.04 -2.62
CA SER A 402 -26.62 8.94 -3.41
C SER A 402 -26.42 9.12 -4.92
N GLY A 403 -25.74 10.18 -5.36
CA GLY A 403 -25.54 10.54 -6.76
C GLY A 403 -26.72 11.28 -7.41
N ALA A 404 -27.76 11.65 -6.66
CA ALA A 404 -28.89 12.39 -7.22
C ALA A 404 -28.51 13.86 -7.47
N THR A 405 -28.77 14.37 -8.67
CA THR A 405 -28.49 15.77 -9.01
C THR A 405 -29.29 16.73 -8.14
N ILE A 406 -28.59 17.69 -7.53
CA ILE A 406 -29.19 18.78 -6.74
C ILE A 406 -29.34 20.02 -7.63
N GLY A 407 -28.31 20.37 -8.40
CA GLY A 407 -28.34 21.50 -9.34
C GLY A 407 -26.96 22.09 -9.61
N ASP A 408 -26.89 23.03 -10.54
CA ASP A 408 -25.67 23.76 -10.86
C ASP A 408 -25.47 24.94 -9.91
N LEU A 409 -24.24 25.15 -9.45
CA LEU A 409 -23.86 26.33 -8.69
C LEU A 409 -23.73 27.52 -9.65
N LEU A 410 -24.29 28.65 -9.23
CA LEU A 410 -24.35 29.88 -10.01
C LEU A 410 -23.20 30.83 -9.63
N GLY A 411 -22.69 31.56 -10.62
CA GLY A 411 -21.61 32.52 -10.45
C GLY A 411 -20.70 32.57 -11.69
N ASP A 412 -20.27 33.78 -12.05
CA ASP A 412 -19.38 34.03 -13.20
C ASP A 412 -17.90 33.87 -12.83
N GLY A 413 -17.58 33.90 -11.53
CA GLY A 413 -16.23 33.76 -11.00
C GLY A 413 -15.88 32.33 -10.61
N ALA A 414 -14.71 32.19 -9.98
CA ALA A 414 -14.21 30.92 -9.48
C ALA A 414 -15.00 30.37 -8.30
N GLU A 415 -15.51 31.24 -7.41
CA GLU A 415 -16.44 30.84 -6.35
C GLU A 415 -17.88 30.89 -6.88
N LYS A 416 -18.63 29.83 -6.62
CA LYS A 416 -20.04 29.68 -7.04
C LYS A 416 -20.90 29.24 -5.87
N ILE A 417 -22.18 29.56 -5.96
CA ILE A 417 -23.16 29.27 -4.91
C ILE A 417 -24.41 28.59 -5.48
N LEU A 418 -24.89 27.57 -4.78
CA LEU A 418 -26.22 27.01 -4.97
C LEU A 418 -27.01 27.20 -3.69
N SER A 419 -28.19 27.80 -3.80
CA SER A 419 -29.19 27.82 -2.73
C SER A 419 -30.50 27.27 -3.26
N THR A 420 -30.95 26.14 -2.71
CA THR A 420 -32.12 25.43 -3.21
C THR A 420 -32.93 24.82 -2.07
N GLY A 421 -34.24 24.68 -2.27
CA GLY A 421 -35.12 24.00 -1.32
C GLY A 421 -34.99 22.49 -1.46
N ILE A 422 -34.71 21.78 -0.37
CA ILE A 422 -34.73 20.32 -0.30
C ILE A 422 -35.67 19.89 0.83
N THR A 423 -36.63 19.04 0.51
CA THR A 423 -37.60 18.48 1.46
C THR A 423 -37.85 17.01 1.15
N PRO A 424 -38.26 16.19 2.14
CA PRO A 424 -38.38 16.50 3.57
C PRO A 424 -37.08 16.27 4.36
N ILE A 425 -36.06 15.63 3.77
CA ILE A 425 -34.86 15.18 4.47
C ILE A 425 -33.62 15.78 3.78
N PRO A 426 -32.69 16.41 4.54
CA PRO A 426 -31.44 16.89 3.97
C PRO A 426 -30.52 15.73 3.55
N PRO A 427 -29.71 15.89 2.50
CA PRO A 427 -28.67 14.92 2.18
C PRO A 427 -27.60 14.93 3.27
N ALA A 428 -27.06 13.77 3.64
CA ALA A 428 -25.98 13.68 4.64
C ALA A 428 -24.64 14.24 4.13
N ARG A 429 -24.42 14.16 2.81
CA ARG A 429 -23.24 14.66 2.10
C ARG A 429 -23.65 15.27 0.78
N VAL A 430 -22.86 16.24 0.31
CA VAL A 430 -22.96 16.81 -1.03
C VAL A 430 -21.62 16.65 -1.73
N THR A 431 -21.67 16.35 -3.02
CA THR A 431 -20.50 16.29 -3.91
C THR A 431 -20.66 17.36 -4.97
N VAL A 432 -19.66 18.23 -5.13
CA VAL A 432 -19.61 19.22 -6.22
C VAL A 432 -18.58 18.77 -7.24
N THR A 433 -18.96 18.70 -8.51
CA THR A 433 -18.11 18.25 -9.62
C THR A 433 -17.97 19.35 -10.66
N SER A 434 -16.75 19.54 -11.18
CA SER A 434 -16.45 20.48 -12.25
C SER A 434 -16.63 19.86 -13.64
N SER A 435 -17.11 20.65 -14.61
CA SER A 435 -17.24 20.22 -16.01
C SER A 435 -15.89 19.90 -16.66
N ASN A 436 -14.78 20.36 -16.09
CA ASN A 436 -13.41 19.99 -16.50
C ASN A 436 -12.85 18.79 -15.70
N GLY A 437 -13.71 18.07 -14.98
CA GLY A 437 -13.35 16.97 -14.08
C GLY A 437 -12.85 17.49 -12.73
N GLY A 438 -12.74 16.59 -11.75
CA GLY A 438 -12.43 16.95 -10.36
C GLY A 438 -13.68 17.24 -9.54
N SER A 439 -13.60 16.96 -8.25
CA SER A 439 -14.74 17.09 -7.34
C SER A 439 -14.30 17.18 -5.89
N ASP A 440 -15.18 17.70 -5.05
CA ASP A 440 -15.04 17.68 -3.60
C ASP A 440 -16.33 17.18 -2.95
N THR A 441 -16.24 16.58 -1.77
CA THR A 441 -17.38 16.00 -1.04
C THR A 441 -17.32 16.32 0.44
N GLU A 442 -18.33 17.02 0.92
CA GLU A 442 -18.43 17.45 2.32
C GLU A 442 -19.71 16.92 2.99
N PRO A 443 -19.68 16.62 4.31
CA PRO A 443 -20.90 16.39 5.06
C PRO A 443 -21.71 17.69 5.13
N VAL A 444 -23.03 17.55 5.12
CA VAL A 444 -23.93 18.71 5.25
C VAL A 444 -24.11 19.03 6.72
N VAL A 445 -23.76 20.26 7.09
CA VAL A 445 -23.97 20.78 8.45
C VAL A 445 -25.42 21.23 8.59
N ILE A 446 -26.10 20.71 9.61
CA ILE A 446 -27.46 21.13 9.93
C ILE A 446 -27.39 22.40 10.79
N VAL A 447 -28.11 23.43 10.35
CA VAL A 447 -28.21 24.72 11.03
C VAL A 447 -29.69 25.07 11.26
N GLU A 448 -29.96 25.85 12.31
CA GLU A 448 -31.33 26.24 12.69
C GLU A 448 -31.97 27.25 11.72
#